data_AF-Q4Q726-F1
#
_entry.id   AF-Q4Q726-F1
#
_cell.length_a   1.000
_cell.length_b   1.000
_cell.length_c   1.000
_cell.angle_alpha   90.00
_cell.angle_beta   90.00
_cell.angle_gamma   90.00
#
_symmetry.space_group_name_H-M   'P 1'
#
loop_
_entity.id
_entity.type
_entity.pdbx_description
1 polymer ?
#
loop_
_entity_poly.entity_id
_entity_poly.type
_entity_poly.pdbx_seq_one_letter_code
_entity_poly.pdbx_strand_id
1 'polypeptide(L)'
;MGTASLLFSLLLNITSSIGVIIANKRFVFIEAHFEFSTVLTIIHFVTTFLGCVFFAYGVKLFTPKKLSIRRVLPISCAFCGYVVFNNLSLLTNSVSVYQVLKILCTPLIVFVEWFHYGKREKLSTLLSLLPVCIGVGVTFYADTDVNWMGVVWAFLAIIANSLYTIWGKTKQVELGAQPMQLLIYETPLSAVMLLLVVIPLDGGEKLAAYEVTFKTVWTVLLSCIFAFGVNFSFFLFVGKTSPLTMNVVGYLKTSLVFVLDFIFVSADMPQKKLIGISITLLGLAGYSYSKIEPPLPRSHTTWRSSSRSSPYQQRRAVEVNVISV
;
A
#
# COMPACT_ATOMS: atom_id res chain seq x y z
N MET A 1 15.32 -4.45 22.44
CA MET A 1 14.96 -3.08 21.99
C MET A 1 13.61 -2.74 22.62
N GLY A 2 13.56 -1.68 23.44
CA GLY A 2 12.40 -1.39 24.29
C GLY A 2 11.17 -0.86 23.55
N THR A 3 10.03 -0.89 24.24
CA THR A 3 8.73 -0.34 23.83
C THR A 3 8.81 1.08 23.25
N ALA A 4 9.71 1.92 23.76
CA ALA A 4 9.95 3.28 23.27
C ALA A 4 10.44 3.32 21.80
N SER A 5 11.33 2.40 21.39
CA SER A 5 11.85 2.36 20.01
C SER A 5 10.77 1.91 19.01
N LEU A 6 9.87 1.03 19.45
CA LEU A 6 8.70 0.62 18.67
C LEU A 6 7.72 1.78 18.51
N LEU A 7 7.36 2.45 19.61
CA LEU A 7 6.48 3.62 19.59
C LEU A 7 7.02 4.70 18.65
N PHE A 8 8.31 5.01 18.74
CA PHE A 8 8.97 5.95 17.84
C PHE A 8 8.82 5.55 16.36
N SER A 9 9.07 4.27 16.04
CA SER A 9 8.97 3.76 14.67
C SER A 9 7.54 3.85 14.13
N LEU A 10 6.54 3.60 14.97
CA LEU A 10 5.12 3.71 14.61
C LEU A 10 4.70 5.17 14.39
N LEU A 11 5.05 6.06 15.31
CA LEU A 11 4.78 7.50 15.17
C LEU A 11 5.45 8.07 13.93
N LEU A 12 6.71 7.73 13.69
CA LEU A 12 7.43 8.14 12.49
C LEU A 12 6.72 7.67 11.21
N ASN A 13 6.17 6.45 11.21
CA ASN A 13 5.44 5.93 10.04
C ASN A 13 4.16 6.71 9.77
N ILE A 14 3.37 6.98 10.81
CA ILE A 14 2.12 7.73 10.70
C ILE A 14 2.41 9.17 10.26
N THR A 15 3.33 9.86 10.94
CA THR A 15 3.72 11.23 10.61
C THR A 15 4.29 11.33 9.20
N SER A 16 5.15 10.39 8.79
CA SER A 16 5.70 10.39 7.42
C SER A 16 4.62 10.12 6.36
N SER A 17 3.65 9.26 6.67
CA SER A 17 2.54 8.94 5.76
C SER A 17 1.60 10.13 5.56
N ILE A 18 1.32 10.89 6.62
CA ILE A 18 0.54 12.12 6.53
C ILE A 18 1.37 13.21 5.83
N GLY A 19 2.65 13.32 6.22
CA GLY A 19 3.59 14.29 5.69
C GLY A 19 3.75 14.18 4.18
N VAL A 20 3.88 12.97 3.63
CA VAL A 20 4.01 12.79 2.17
C VAL A 20 2.74 13.22 1.43
N ILE A 21 1.55 13.00 1.99
CA ILE A 21 0.28 13.42 1.36
C ILE A 21 0.18 14.94 1.33
N ILE A 22 0.43 15.58 2.47
CA ILE A 22 0.39 17.05 2.57
C ILE A 22 1.47 17.65 1.67
N ALA A 23 2.69 17.10 1.70
CA ALA A 23 3.79 17.58 0.87
C ALA A 23 3.47 17.46 -0.62
N ASN A 24 2.96 16.31 -1.07
CA ASN A 24 2.56 16.13 -2.47
C ASN A 24 1.43 17.08 -2.86
N LYS A 25 0.31 17.04 -2.15
CA LYS A 25 -0.88 17.79 -2.55
C LYS A 25 -0.74 19.29 -2.38
N ARG A 26 -0.31 19.74 -1.20
CA ARG A 26 -0.27 21.17 -0.87
C ARG A 26 1.01 21.82 -1.38
N PHE A 27 2.16 21.28 -1.05
CA PHE A 27 3.42 21.97 -1.32
C PHE A 27 3.91 21.77 -2.75
N VAL A 28 3.88 20.53 -3.25
CA VAL A 28 4.39 20.19 -4.59
C VAL A 28 3.38 20.57 -5.67
N PHE A 29 2.15 20.07 -5.59
CA PHE A 29 1.15 20.26 -6.66
C PHE A 29 0.56 21.68 -6.66
N ILE A 30 0.12 22.19 -5.51
CA ILE A 30 -0.53 23.51 -5.44
C ILE A 30 0.49 24.64 -5.36
N GLU A 31 1.39 24.63 -4.38
CA GLU A 31 2.26 25.78 -4.14
C GLU A 31 3.45 25.89 -5.12
N ALA A 32 4.02 24.76 -5.57
CA ALA A 32 5.12 24.74 -6.53
C ALA A 32 4.67 24.50 -7.99
N HIS A 33 3.37 24.33 -8.23
CA HIS A 33 2.78 24.08 -9.55
C HIS A 33 3.42 22.89 -10.29
N PHE A 34 3.94 21.90 -9.55
CA PHE A 34 4.59 20.72 -10.13
C PHE A 34 3.56 19.62 -10.36
N GLU A 35 2.75 19.72 -11.40
CA GLU A 35 1.60 18.83 -11.64
C GLU A 35 1.97 17.45 -12.26
N PHE A 36 3.23 17.03 -12.12
CA PHE A 36 3.76 15.80 -12.73
C PHE A 36 3.83 14.65 -11.72
N SER A 37 2.69 13.98 -11.52
CA SER A 37 2.53 12.89 -10.53
C SER A 37 3.44 11.68 -10.81
N THR A 38 3.62 11.32 -12.08
CA THR A 38 4.45 10.18 -12.49
C THR A 38 5.93 10.50 -12.30
N VAL A 39 6.36 11.70 -12.67
CA VAL A 39 7.73 12.20 -12.42
C VAL A 39 8.01 12.24 -10.92
N LEU A 40 7.09 12.76 -10.10
CA LEU A 40 7.24 12.78 -8.64
C LEU A 40 7.44 11.37 -8.07
N THR A 41 6.67 10.39 -8.57
CA THR A 41 6.78 8.98 -8.16
C THR A 41 8.14 8.38 -8.55
N ILE A 42 8.65 8.70 -9.75
CA ILE A 42 10.00 8.29 -10.18
C ILE A 42 11.07 8.89 -9.25
N ILE A 43 10.97 10.18 -8.90
CA ILE A 43 11.91 10.83 -7.98
C ILE A 43 11.86 10.18 -6.58
N HIS A 44 10.67 9.84 -6.08
CA HIS A 44 10.51 9.09 -4.82
C HIS A 44 11.22 7.74 -4.85
N PHE A 45 11.13 7.03 -5.97
CA PHE A 45 11.78 5.75 -6.16
C PHE A 45 13.29 5.84 -6.26
N VAL A 46 13.81 6.79 -7.04
CA VAL A 46 15.25 7.06 -7.09
C VAL A 46 15.76 7.43 -5.70
N THR A 47 15.05 8.31 -4.98
CA THR A 47 15.45 8.69 -3.63
C THR A 47 15.36 7.52 -2.65
N THR A 48 14.33 6.68 -2.76
CA THR A 48 14.20 5.48 -1.92
C THR A 48 15.33 4.49 -2.18
N PHE A 49 15.69 4.27 -3.44
CA PHE A 49 16.83 3.45 -3.82
C PHE A 49 18.14 3.99 -3.21
N LEU A 50 18.42 5.28 -3.40
CA LEU A 50 19.61 5.93 -2.85
C LEU A 50 19.64 5.86 -1.32
N GLY A 51 18.49 6.09 -0.66
CA GLY A 51 18.34 5.93 0.77
C GLY A 51 18.63 4.50 1.22
N CYS A 52 18.05 3.49 0.57
CA CYS A 52 18.33 2.09 0.88
C CYS A 52 19.82 1.73 0.71
N VAL A 53 20.47 2.20 -0.36
CA VAL A 53 21.92 2.00 -0.58
C VAL A 53 22.76 2.69 0.50
N PHE A 54 22.42 3.94 0.85
CA PHE A 54 23.11 4.69 1.91
C PHE A 54 23.01 3.98 3.27
N PHE A 55 21.82 3.53 3.66
CA PHE A 55 21.63 2.82 4.93
C PHE A 55 22.25 1.41 4.93
N ALA A 56 22.35 0.76 3.77
CA ALA A 56 23.00 -0.53 3.64
C ALA A 56 24.52 -0.46 3.71
N TYR A 57 25.16 0.44 2.97
CA TYR A 57 26.62 0.48 2.83
C TYR A 57 27.29 1.56 3.68
N GLY A 58 26.64 2.72 3.86
CA GLY A 58 27.16 3.81 4.67
C GLY A 58 26.91 3.57 6.16
N VAL A 59 25.64 3.43 6.56
CA VAL A 59 25.25 3.25 7.97
C VAL A 59 25.35 1.79 8.43
N LYS A 60 25.35 0.83 7.49
CA LYS A 60 25.37 -0.63 7.76
C LYS A 60 24.24 -1.09 8.66
N LEU A 61 23.05 -0.49 8.50
CA LEU A 61 21.86 -0.81 9.28
C LEU A 61 21.28 -2.19 8.93
N PHE A 62 21.49 -2.65 7.69
CA PHE A 62 21.12 -3.98 7.23
C PHE A 62 22.11 -4.45 6.14
N THR A 63 22.22 -5.76 5.95
CA THR A 63 23.07 -6.34 4.91
C THR A 63 22.29 -6.51 3.61
N PRO A 64 22.77 -6.00 2.46
CA PRO A 64 22.14 -6.28 1.17
C PRO A 64 22.05 -7.77 0.88
N LYS A 65 20.88 -8.22 0.44
CA LYS A 65 20.68 -9.59 -0.06
C LYS A 65 20.69 -9.58 -1.58
N LYS A 66 21.40 -10.52 -2.19
CA LYS A 66 21.32 -10.74 -3.65
C LYS A 66 19.98 -11.38 -3.98
N LEU A 67 19.12 -10.64 -4.69
CA LEU A 67 17.81 -11.11 -5.12
C LEU A 67 17.78 -11.23 -6.64
N SER A 68 17.06 -12.23 -7.15
CA SER A 68 16.86 -12.37 -8.60
C SER A 68 15.86 -11.34 -9.09
N ILE A 69 16.28 -10.48 -10.02
CA ILE A 69 15.42 -9.47 -10.67
C ILE A 69 14.13 -10.11 -11.22
N ARG A 70 14.22 -11.30 -11.84
CA ARG A 70 13.06 -12.03 -12.38
C ARG A 70 11.99 -12.33 -11.34
N ARG A 71 12.37 -12.52 -10.07
CA ARG A 71 11.43 -12.79 -8.98
C ARG A 71 10.82 -11.53 -8.39
N VAL A 72 11.49 -10.38 -8.52
CA VAL A 72 11.02 -9.06 -8.08
C VAL A 72 10.20 -8.36 -9.17
N LEU A 73 10.44 -8.69 -10.45
CA LEU A 73 9.76 -8.08 -11.58
C LEU A 73 8.22 -8.09 -11.47
N PRO A 74 7.54 -9.19 -11.06
CA PRO A 74 6.08 -9.20 -10.98
C PRO A 74 5.50 -8.19 -9.98
N ILE A 75 6.15 -8.01 -8.82
CA ILE A 75 5.69 -7.02 -7.84
C ILE A 75 5.90 -5.59 -8.35
N SER A 76 7.03 -5.31 -9.02
CA SER A 76 7.28 -4.01 -9.65
C SER A 76 6.29 -3.71 -10.78
N CYS A 77 5.96 -4.70 -11.60
CA CYS A 77 4.92 -4.57 -12.63
C CYS A 77 3.53 -4.29 -12.03
N ALA A 78 3.16 -5.00 -10.97
CA ALA A 78 1.88 -4.76 -10.28
C ALA A 78 1.81 -3.34 -9.68
N PHE A 79 2.90 -2.86 -9.07
CA PHE A 79 2.97 -1.50 -8.57
C PHE A 79 2.86 -0.46 -9.69
N CYS A 80 3.65 -0.60 -10.76
CA CYS A 80 3.62 0.34 -11.88
C CYS A 80 2.25 0.34 -12.56
N GLY A 81 1.66 -0.84 -12.79
CA GLY A 81 0.30 -0.96 -13.30
C GLY A 81 -0.71 -0.23 -12.41
N TYR A 82 -0.60 -0.38 -11.09
CA TYR A 82 -1.44 0.39 -10.15
C TYR A 82 -1.26 1.89 -10.36
N VAL A 83 -0.03 2.42 -10.36
CA VAL A 83 0.22 3.86 -10.54
C VAL A 83 -0.39 4.38 -11.84
N VAL A 84 -0.13 3.70 -12.97
CA VAL A 84 -0.61 4.09 -14.29
C VAL A 84 -2.13 4.10 -14.33
N PHE A 85 -2.78 2.98 -13.99
CA PHE A 85 -4.24 2.88 -14.08
C PHE A 85 -4.95 3.75 -13.05
N ASN A 86 -4.35 3.94 -11.87
CA ASN A 86 -4.88 4.83 -10.84
C ASN A 86 -4.85 6.30 -11.30
N ASN A 87 -3.76 6.73 -11.93
CA ASN A 87 -3.65 8.09 -12.48
C ASN A 87 -4.60 8.29 -13.67
N LEU A 88 -4.71 7.31 -14.58
CA LEU A 88 -5.69 7.36 -15.68
C LEU A 88 -7.14 7.45 -15.17
N SER A 89 -7.47 6.72 -14.10
CA SER A 89 -8.79 6.82 -13.47
C SER A 89 -9.03 8.21 -12.87
N LEU A 90 -8.03 8.78 -12.18
CA LEU A 90 -8.12 10.13 -11.63
C LEU A 90 -8.33 11.21 -12.71
N LEU A 91 -7.68 11.06 -13.87
CA LEU A 91 -7.81 11.99 -15.00
C LEU A 91 -9.16 11.91 -15.71
N THR A 92 -9.88 10.78 -15.58
CA THR A 92 -11.10 10.51 -16.35
C THR A 92 -12.37 10.51 -15.50
N ASN A 93 -12.27 10.21 -14.20
CA ASN A 93 -13.38 10.24 -13.25
C ASN A 93 -13.34 11.47 -12.35
N SER A 94 -14.49 11.77 -11.75
CA SER A 94 -14.55 12.68 -10.60
C SER A 94 -13.67 12.17 -9.46
N VAL A 95 -13.10 13.10 -8.69
CA VAL A 95 -12.20 12.77 -7.58
C VAL A 95 -12.94 11.93 -6.52
N SER A 96 -14.24 12.20 -6.29
CA SER A 96 -15.08 11.41 -5.38
C SER A 96 -15.21 9.95 -5.81
N VAL A 97 -15.54 9.70 -7.08
CA VAL A 97 -15.68 8.34 -7.62
C VAL A 97 -14.35 7.60 -7.59
N TYR A 98 -13.28 8.26 -8.02
CA TYR A 98 -11.92 7.73 -7.95
C TYR A 98 -11.55 7.28 -6.52
N GLN A 99 -11.82 8.11 -5.51
CA GLN A 99 -11.48 7.81 -4.11
C GLN A 99 -12.24 6.59 -3.58
N VAL A 100 -13.56 6.54 -3.78
CA VAL A 100 -14.38 5.44 -3.23
C VAL A 100 -14.12 4.12 -3.93
N LEU A 101 -13.87 4.13 -5.25
CA LEU A 101 -13.54 2.90 -5.99
C LEU A 101 -12.26 2.25 -5.48
N LYS A 102 -11.24 3.04 -5.11
CA LYS A 102 -10.00 2.50 -4.54
C LYS A 102 -10.22 1.70 -3.25
N ILE A 103 -11.26 2.00 -2.48
CA ILE A 103 -11.57 1.27 -1.25
C ILE A 103 -11.97 -0.19 -1.55
N LEU A 104 -12.55 -0.47 -2.73
CA LEU A 104 -12.87 -1.83 -3.18
C LEU A 104 -11.63 -2.74 -3.35
N CYS A 105 -10.41 -2.19 -3.25
CA CYS A 105 -9.21 -2.99 -3.12
C CYS A 105 -9.24 -3.93 -1.91
N THR A 106 -9.77 -3.46 -0.77
CA THR A 106 -9.82 -4.29 0.46
C THR A 106 -10.67 -5.56 0.27
N PRO A 107 -11.93 -5.50 -0.18
CA PRO A 107 -12.71 -6.70 -0.45
C PRO A 107 -12.10 -7.57 -1.58
N LEU A 108 -11.47 -6.97 -2.60
CA LEU A 108 -10.79 -7.75 -3.63
C LEU A 108 -9.60 -8.53 -3.09
N ILE A 109 -8.77 -7.93 -2.23
CA ILE A 109 -7.66 -8.62 -1.55
C ILE A 109 -8.18 -9.82 -0.77
N VAL A 110 -9.21 -9.63 0.05
CA VAL A 110 -9.82 -10.70 0.84
C VAL A 110 -10.35 -11.82 -0.07
N PHE A 111 -10.99 -11.46 -1.17
CA PHE A 111 -11.48 -12.43 -2.15
C PHE A 111 -10.34 -13.23 -2.80
N VAL A 112 -9.27 -12.58 -3.25
CA VAL A 112 -8.12 -13.25 -3.88
C VAL A 112 -7.37 -14.13 -2.86
N GLU A 113 -7.18 -13.66 -1.63
CA GLU A 113 -6.56 -14.43 -0.56
C GLU A 113 -7.38 -15.69 -0.21
N TRP A 114 -8.70 -15.58 -0.23
CA TRP A 114 -9.59 -16.72 -0.05
C TRP A 114 -9.56 -17.70 -1.23
N PHE A 115 -9.71 -17.19 -2.45
CA PHE A 115 -9.84 -18.01 -3.66
C PHE A 115 -8.53 -18.67 -4.07
N HIS A 116 -7.41 -17.94 -4.06
CA HIS A 116 -6.12 -18.43 -4.57
C HIS A 116 -5.23 -19.02 -3.47
N TYR A 117 -5.24 -18.42 -2.28
CA TYR A 117 -4.36 -18.82 -1.16
C TYR A 117 -5.08 -19.64 -0.08
N GLY A 118 -6.39 -19.87 -0.22
CA GLY A 118 -7.19 -20.64 0.73
C GLY A 118 -7.32 -20.01 2.12
N LYS A 119 -6.99 -18.72 2.27
CA LYS A 119 -7.07 -18.03 3.57
C LYS A 119 -8.53 -17.79 3.92
N ARG A 120 -8.94 -18.22 5.11
CA ARG A 120 -10.31 -18.03 5.62
C ARG A 120 -10.33 -16.81 6.52
N GLU A 121 -11.27 -15.91 6.26
CA GLU A 121 -11.55 -14.76 7.10
C GLU A 121 -12.71 -15.04 8.05
N LYS A 122 -12.74 -14.32 9.18
CA LYS A 122 -13.86 -14.38 10.12
C LYS A 122 -15.11 -13.83 9.46
N LEU A 123 -16.27 -14.39 9.82
CA LEU A 123 -17.55 -13.86 9.35
C LEU A 123 -17.75 -12.39 9.74
N SER A 124 -17.33 -11.98 10.94
CA SER A 124 -17.34 -10.57 11.37
C SER A 124 -16.58 -9.66 10.40
N THR A 125 -15.40 -10.10 9.94
CA THR A 125 -14.60 -9.39 8.93
C THR A 125 -15.29 -9.34 7.57
N LEU A 126 -15.94 -10.42 7.13
CA LEU A 126 -16.68 -10.42 5.87
C LEU A 126 -17.92 -9.50 5.94
N LEU A 127 -18.66 -9.53 7.05
CA LEU A 127 -19.83 -8.68 7.27
C LEU A 127 -19.45 -7.20 7.31
N SER A 128 -18.28 -6.85 7.85
CA SER A 128 -17.80 -5.47 7.86
C SER A 128 -17.45 -4.90 6.48
N LEU A 129 -17.24 -5.75 5.47
CA LEU A 129 -17.02 -5.32 4.08
C LEU A 129 -18.33 -4.99 3.35
N LEU A 130 -19.48 -5.47 3.84
CA LEU A 130 -20.79 -5.14 3.26
C LEU A 130 -21.07 -3.63 3.26
N PRO A 131 -20.98 -2.90 4.40
CA PRO A 131 -21.17 -1.46 4.39
C PRO A 131 -20.14 -0.73 3.51
N VAL A 132 -18.91 -1.25 3.41
CA VAL A 132 -17.91 -0.69 2.47
C VAL A 132 -18.44 -0.73 1.04
N CYS A 133 -18.86 -1.91 0.56
CA CYS A 133 -19.40 -2.07 -0.79
C CYS A 133 -20.68 -1.25 -1.02
N ILE A 134 -21.59 -1.21 -0.03
CA ILE A 134 -22.84 -0.43 -0.10
C ILE A 134 -22.52 1.07 -0.21
N GLY A 135 -21.66 1.60 0.65
CA GLY A 135 -21.31 3.03 0.65
C GLY A 135 -20.60 3.46 -0.65
N VAL A 136 -19.76 2.60 -1.21
CA VAL A 136 -19.14 2.84 -2.53
C VAL A 136 -20.21 2.88 -3.61
N GLY A 137 -21.16 1.92 -3.61
CA GLY A 137 -22.28 1.90 -4.54
C GLY A 137 -23.19 3.13 -4.45
N VAL A 138 -23.51 3.58 -3.23
CA VAL A 138 -24.29 4.80 -3.00
C VAL A 138 -23.55 6.03 -3.53
N THR A 139 -22.25 6.16 -3.25
CA THR A 139 -21.45 7.30 -3.73
C THR A 139 -21.35 7.30 -5.24
N PHE A 140 -21.12 6.13 -5.85
CA PHE A 140 -21.05 5.95 -7.29
C PHE A 140 -22.37 6.32 -7.97
N TYR A 141 -23.50 5.86 -7.43
CA TYR A 141 -24.83 6.19 -7.97
C TYR A 141 -25.21 7.67 -7.78
N ALA A 142 -24.75 8.30 -6.70
CA ALA A 142 -25.00 9.70 -6.44
C ALA A 142 -24.11 10.64 -7.28
N ASP A 143 -23.16 10.11 -8.05
CA ASP A 143 -22.26 10.88 -8.89
C ASP A 143 -22.76 10.95 -10.34
N THR A 144 -23.00 12.17 -10.81
CA THR A 144 -23.47 12.47 -12.16
C THR A 144 -22.34 12.51 -13.18
N ASP A 145 -21.09 12.66 -12.72
CA ASP A 145 -19.92 12.88 -13.57
C ASP A 145 -19.09 11.60 -13.72
N VAL A 146 -19.73 10.43 -13.60
CA VAL A 146 -19.07 9.13 -13.74
C VAL A 146 -18.70 8.89 -15.20
N ASN A 147 -17.43 8.57 -15.43
CA ASN A 147 -16.95 8.14 -16.74
C ASN A 147 -16.66 6.65 -16.74
N TRP A 148 -17.37 5.88 -17.57
CA TRP A 148 -17.21 4.42 -17.66
C TRP A 148 -15.79 3.98 -18.05
N MET A 149 -15.09 4.74 -18.89
CA MET A 149 -13.68 4.44 -19.20
C MET A 149 -12.81 4.62 -17.95
N GLY A 150 -13.05 5.68 -17.16
CA GLY A 150 -12.38 5.88 -15.88
C GLY A 150 -12.65 4.79 -14.86
N VAL A 151 -13.85 4.21 -14.90
CA VAL A 151 -14.22 3.04 -14.09
C VAL A 151 -13.43 1.80 -14.51
N VAL A 152 -13.25 1.56 -15.80
CA VAL A 152 -12.37 0.46 -16.29
C VAL A 152 -10.94 0.66 -15.78
N TRP A 153 -10.40 1.87 -15.86
CA TRP A 153 -9.09 2.19 -15.28
C TRP A 153 -9.04 1.96 -13.78
N ALA A 154 -10.09 2.34 -13.04
CA ALA A 154 -10.19 2.07 -11.61
C ALA A 154 -10.14 0.57 -11.31
N PHE A 155 -10.90 -0.26 -12.03
CA PHE A 155 -10.90 -1.71 -11.84
C PHE A 155 -9.52 -2.32 -12.08
N LEU A 156 -8.83 -1.92 -13.15
CA LEU A 156 -7.46 -2.36 -13.43
C LEU A 156 -6.49 -1.92 -12.32
N ALA A 157 -6.63 -0.69 -11.82
CA ALA A 157 -5.84 -0.18 -10.70
C ALA A 157 -6.07 -1.00 -9.43
N ILE A 158 -7.32 -1.35 -9.13
CA ILE A 158 -7.71 -2.13 -7.94
C ILE A 158 -7.12 -3.56 -8.02
N ILE A 159 -7.17 -4.19 -9.20
CA ILE A 159 -6.54 -5.51 -9.43
C ILE A 159 -5.03 -5.42 -9.23
N ALA A 160 -4.37 -4.46 -9.88
CA ALA A 160 -2.93 -4.27 -9.78
C ALA A 160 -2.48 -3.99 -8.34
N ASN A 161 -3.22 -3.14 -7.61
CA ASN A 161 -2.95 -2.84 -6.19
C ASN A 161 -3.14 -4.06 -5.29
N SER A 162 -4.16 -4.88 -5.57
CA SER A 162 -4.42 -6.12 -4.82
C SER A 162 -3.28 -7.12 -5.01
N LEU A 163 -2.82 -7.31 -6.25
CA LEU A 163 -1.67 -8.15 -6.58
C LEU A 163 -0.40 -7.63 -5.91
N TYR A 164 -0.13 -6.32 -6.01
CA TYR A 164 1.01 -5.68 -5.34
C TYR A 164 0.99 -5.93 -3.83
N THR A 165 -0.15 -5.74 -3.18
CA THR A 165 -0.32 -5.93 -1.73
C THR A 165 -0.07 -7.38 -1.31
N ILE A 166 -0.63 -8.34 -2.04
CA ILE A 166 -0.50 -9.77 -1.73
C ILE A 166 0.93 -10.25 -2.02
N TRP A 167 1.49 -9.90 -3.18
CA TRP A 167 2.83 -10.30 -3.58
C TRP A 167 3.92 -9.62 -2.77
N GLY A 168 3.72 -8.40 -2.28
CA GLY A 168 4.65 -7.74 -1.35
C GLY A 168 4.93 -8.58 -0.11
N LYS A 169 3.88 -9.05 0.57
CA LYS A 169 4.04 -9.92 1.73
C LYS A 169 4.59 -11.29 1.34
N THR A 170 4.06 -11.88 0.26
CA THR A 170 4.45 -13.23 -0.19
C THR A 170 5.93 -13.28 -0.60
N LYS A 171 6.44 -12.26 -1.32
CA LYS A 171 7.83 -12.20 -1.79
C LYS A 171 8.83 -11.95 -0.67
N GLN A 172 8.46 -11.19 0.36
CA GLN A 172 9.31 -11.05 1.56
C GLN A 172 9.55 -12.41 2.23
N VAL A 173 8.50 -13.23 2.35
CA VAL A 173 8.59 -14.59 2.90
C VAL A 173 9.33 -15.53 1.95
N GLU A 174 8.93 -15.60 0.67
CA GLU A 174 9.52 -16.49 -0.35
C GLU A 174 11.02 -16.26 -0.53
N LEU A 175 11.44 -14.99 -0.53
CA LEU A 175 12.84 -14.61 -0.73
C LEU A 175 13.61 -14.52 0.59
N GLY A 176 12.95 -14.67 1.75
CA GLY A 176 13.52 -14.42 3.07
C GLY A 176 14.22 -13.05 3.12
N ALA A 177 13.56 -12.02 2.58
CA ALA A 177 14.10 -10.69 2.38
C ALA A 177 13.36 -9.68 3.25
N GLN A 178 14.10 -8.78 3.88
CA GLN A 178 13.55 -7.65 4.61
C GLN A 178 12.97 -6.61 3.63
N PRO A 179 12.00 -5.77 4.02
CA PRO A 179 11.37 -4.82 3.10
C PRO A 179 12.36 -3.89 2.40
N MET A 180 13.35 -3.33 3.13
CA MET A 180 14.37 -2.48 2.51
C MET A 180 15.29 -3.23 1.53
N GLN A 181 15.57 -4.52 1.77
CA GLN A 181 16.34 -5.34 0.83
C GLN A 181 15.55 -5.58 -0.47
N LEU A 182 14.23 -5.74 -0.37
CA LEU A 182 13.36 -5.89 -1.53
C LEU A 182 13.27 -4.56 -2.33
N LEU A 183 13.13 -3.43 -1.62
CA LEU A 183 13.05 -2.10 -2.22
C LEU A 183 14.28 -1.72 -3.05
N ILE A 184 15.49 -2.20 -2.71
CA ILE A 184 16.71 -1.97 -3.50
C ILE A 184 16.55 -2.44 -4.95
N TYR A 185 15.75 -3.49 -5.20
CA TYR A 185 15.50 -4.00 -6.56
C TYR A 185 14.19 -3.46 -7.13
N GLU A 186 13.16 -3.38 -6.30
CA GLU A 186 11.82 -2.98 -6.75
C GLU A 186 11.75 -1.53 -7.20
N THR A 187 12.37 -0.61 -6.45
CA THR A 187 12.30 0.83 -6.73
C THR A 187 12.98 1.24 -8.04
N PRO A 188 14.23 0.80 -8.38
CA PRO A 188 14.82 1.14 -9.66
C PRO A 188 14.09 0.47 -10.84
N LEU A 189 13.62 -0.78 -10.69
CA LEU A 189 12.82 -1.43 -11.73
C LEU A 189 11.53 -0.64 -12.02
N SER A 190 10.85 -0.20 -10.96
CA SER A 190 9.62 0.55 -11.08
C SER A 190 9.86 1.95 -11.67
N ALA A 191 10.95 2.62 -11.29
CA ALA A 191 11.34 3.89 -11.89
C ALA A 191 11.59 3.76 -13.41
N VAL A 192 12.30 2.72 -13.84
CA VAL A 192 12.54 2.46 -15.28
C VAL A 192 11.23 2.19 -16.03
N MET A 193 10.33 1.38 -15.46
CA MET A 193 9.02 1.12 -16.08
C MET A 193 8.17 2.38 -16.20
N LEU A 194 8.15 3.23 -15.15
CA LEU A 194 7.40 4.48 -15.16
C LEU A 194 7.99 5.52 -16.12
N LEU A 195 9.32 5.53 -16.32
CA LEU A 195 9.95 6.38 -17.34
C LEU A 195 9.44 6.09 -18.76
N LEU A 196 9.05 4.84 -19.07
CA LEU A 196 8.50 4.49 -20.38
C LEU A 196 7.10 5.08 -20.63
N VAL A 197 6.38 5.44 -19.56
CA VAL A 197 4.99 5.92 -19.62
C VAL A 197 4.84 7.36 -19.11
N VAL A 198 5.94 8.03 -18.75
CA VAL A 198 5.91 9.39 -18.19
C VAL A 198 5.40 10.41 -19.20
N ILE A 199 5.83 10.33 -20.46
CA ILE A 199 5.44 11.27 -21.52
C ILE A 199 3.92 11.26 -21.76
N PRO A 200 3.25 10.11 -21.97
CA PRO A 200 1.81 10.09 -22.17
C PRO A 200 0.99 10.43 -20.92
N LEU A 201 1.52 10.25 -19.70
CA LEU A 201 0.78 10.53 -18.46
C LEU A 201 0.93 11.97 -17.97
N ASP A 202 2.16 12.48 -17.97
CA ASP A 202 2.50 13.79 -17.39
C ASP A 202 2.64 14.88 -18.48
N GLY A 203 2.70 14.49 -19.76
CA GLY A 203 2.77 15.40 -20.90
C GLY A 203 4.18 15.89 -21.19
N GLY A 204 4.79 15.40 -22.27
CA GLY A 204 6.19 15.74 -22.64
C GLY A 204 6.44 17.23 -22.85
N GLU A 205 5.53 17.95 -23.52
CA GLU A 205 5.66 19.39 -23.75
C GLU A 205 5.58 20.20 -22.46
N LYS A 206 4.62 19.85 -21.58
CA LYS A 206 4.48 20.49 -20.26
C LYS A 206 5.73 20.28 -19.43
N LEU A 207 6.29 19.07 -19.45
CA LEU A 207 7.51 18.75 -18.71
C LEU A 207 8.72 19.51 -19.26
N ALA A 208 8.85 19.62 -20.59
CA ALA A 208 9.94 20.35 -21.23
C ALA A 208 9.85 21.87 -21.01
N ALA A 209 8.63 22.42 -20.92
CA ALA A 209 8.39 23.83 -20.67
C ALA A 209 8.42 24.20 -19.17
N TYR A 210 8.49 23.22 -18.26
CA TYR A 210 8.43 23.49 -16.83
C TYR A 210 9.76 24.05 -16.30
N GLU A 211 9.70 25.24 -15.71
CA GLU A 211 10.85 25.86 -15.08
C GLU A 211 11.05 25.36 -13.65
N VAL A 212 12.18 24.70 -13.41
CA VAL A 212 12.52 24.20 -12.08
C VAL A 212 12.98 25.37 -11.19
N THR A 213 12.15 25.71 -10.21
CA THR A 213 12.46 26.75 -9.22
C THR A 213 13.05 26.16 -7.93
N PHE A 214 13.71 27.00 -7.13
CA PHE A 214 14.17 26.58 -5.79
C PHE A 214 13.02 26.05 -4.92
N LYS A 215 11.83 26.66 -5.04
CA LYS A 215 10.61 26.21 -4.34
C LYS A 215 10.25 24.79 -4.76
N THR A 216 10.25 24.49 -6.06
CA THR A 216 10.03 23.13 -6.58
C THR A 216 11.01 22.14 -5.98
N VAL A 217 12.31 22.45 -6.05
CA VAL A 217 13.36 21.55 -5.54
C VAL A 217 13.17 21.27 -4.05
N TRP A 218 12.95 22.30 -3.23
CA TRP A 218 12.81 22.12 -1.78
C TRP A 218 11.54 21.35 -1.40
N THR A 219 10.40 21.64 -2.03
CA THR A 219 9.13 20.95 -1.75
C THR A 219 9.17 19.48 -2.20
N VAL A 220 9.76 19.18 -3.36
CA VAL A 220 9.97 17.81 -3.84
C VAL A 220 10.93 17.06 -2.92
N LEU A 221 12.03 17.68 -2.47
CA LEU A 221 12.96 17.07 -1.53
C LEU A 221 12.28 16.75 -0.19
N LEU A 222 11.49 17.67 0.35
CA LEU A 222 10.70 17.44 1.57
C LEU A 222 9.73 16.26 1.40
N SER A 223 9.04 16.19 0.26
CA SER A 223 8.18 15.06 -0.08
C SER A 223 8.96 13.74 -0.14
N CYS A 224 10.15 13.74 -0.73
CA CYS A 224 11.01 12.56 -0.81
C CYS A 224 11.48 12.08 0.59
N ILE A 225 11.79 13.02 1.49
CA ILE A 225 12.15 12.68 2.89
C ILE A 225 10.99 11.93 3.56
N PHE A 226 9.76 12.43 3.41
CA PHE A 226 8.59 11.74 3.97
C PHE A 226 8.32 10.39 3.29
N ALA A 227 8.42 10.31 1.96
CA ALA A 227 8.25 9.06 1.22
C ALA A 227 9.25 7.99 1.67
N PHE A 228 10.54 8.34 1.78
CA PHE A 228 11.55 7.45 2.32
C PHE A 228 11.29 7.13 3.80
N GLY A 229 10.88 8.12 4.60
CA GLY A 229 10.52 7.96 6.01
C GLY A 229 9.44 6.90 6.25
N VAL A 230 8.44 6.79 5.36
CA VAL A 230 7.43 5.72 5.40
C VAL A 230 8.09 4.35 5.23
N ASN A 231 8.95 4.17 4.22
CA ASN A 231 9.61 2.90 3.95
C ASN A 231 10.60 2.51 5.05
N PHE A 232 11.36 3.49 5.53
CA PHE A 232 12.34 3.31 6.58
C PHE A 232 11.70 2.94 7.92
N SER A 233 10.68 3.68 8.34
CA SER A 233 9.95 3.39 9.58
C SER A 233 9.27 2.02 9.53
N PHE A 234 8.67 1.64 8.39
CA PHE A 234 8.12 0.30 8.20
C PHE A 234 9.16 -0.79 8.45
N PHE A 235 10.36 -0.64 7.87
CA PHE A 235 11.47 -1.55 8.12
C PHE A 235 11.85 -1.65 9.60
N LEU A 236 11.82 -0.55 10.36
CA LEU A 236 12.21 -0.56 11.77
C LEU A 236 11.29 -1.39 12.66
N PHE A 237 9.99 -1.49 12.32
CA PHE A 237 9.00 -2.17 13.17
C PHE A 237 8.46 -3.51 12.60
N VAL A 238 8.47 -3.72 11.28
CA VAL A 238 7.84 -4.89 10.62
C VAL A 238 8.25 -6.25 11.20
N GLY A 239 9.53 -6.42 11.57
CA GLY A 239 10.06 -7.66 12.17
C GLY A 239 10.02 -7.70 13.70
N LYS A 240 9.60 -6.61 14.34
CA LYS A 240 9.60 -6.45 15.81
C LYS A 240 8.20 -6.35 16.40
N THR A 241 7.19 -6.27 15.55
CA THR A 241 5.79 -6.12 15.95
C THR A 241 4.98 -7.37 15.59
N SER A 242 3.94 -7.62 16.37
CA SER A 242 2.99 -8.69 16.05
C SER A 242 2.22 -8.38 14.74
N PRO A 243 1.72 -9.41 14.04
CA PRO A 243 0.80 -9.22 12.90
C PRO A 243 -0.41 -8.34 13.25
N LEU A 244 -0.89 -8.43 14.49
CA LEU A 244 -1.98 -7.60 15.01
C LEU A 244 -1.60 -6.11 15.02
N THR A 245 -0.44 -5.76 15.55
CA THR A 245 0.05 -4.38 15.61
C THR A 245 0.24 -3.79 14.20
N MET A 246 0.78 -4.58 13.27
CA MET A 246 0.94 -4.13 11.87
C MET A 246 -0.41 -3.85 11.20
N ASN A 247 -1.41 -4.68 11.47
CA ASN A 247 -2.76 -4.47 10.97
C ASN A 247 -3.36 -3.17 11.51
N VAL A 248 -3.31 -2.94 12.83
CA VAL A 248 -3.82 -1.71 13.47
C VAL A 248 -3.20 -0.45 12.85
N VAL A 249 -1.88 -0.43 12.70
CA VAL A 249 -1.14 0.72 12.15
C VAL A 249 -1.51 0.95 10.70
N GLY A 250 -1.58 -0.12 9.90
CA GLY A 250 -2.02 -0.05 8.51
C GLY A 250 -3.43 0.52 8.38
N TYR A 251 -4.35 0.15 9.28
CA TYR A 251 -5.72 0.64 9.26
C TYR A 251 -5.82 2.10 9.68
N LEU A 252 -5.19 2.48 10.79
CA LEU A 252 -5.15 3.87 11.24
C LEU A 252 -4.60 4.77 10.13
N LYS A 253 -3.50 4.35 9.49
CA LYS A 253 -2.93 5.03 8.34
C LYS A 253 -3.96 5.15 7.21
N THR A 254 -4.57 4.04 6.78
CA THR A 254 -5.53 4.03 5.67
C THR A 254 -6.72 4.97 5.93
N SER A 255 -7.28 4.95 7.13
CA SER A 255 -8.37 5.85 7.53
C SER A 255 -7.94 7.32 7.53
N LEU A 256 -6.76 7.64 8.08
CA LEU A 256 -6.24 9.01 8.10
C LEU A 256 -5.92 9.53 6.71
N VAL A 257 -5.31 8.69 5.86
CA VAL A 257 -5.06 9.03 4.45
C VAL A 257 -6.37 9.38 3.77
N PHE A 258 -7.41 8.55 3.94
CA PHE A 258 -8.70 8.80 3.30
C PHE A 258 -9.36 10.09 3.79
N VAL A 259 -9.34 10.37 5.10
CA VAL A 259 -9.88 11.60 5.67
C VAL A 259 -9.13 12.83 5.14
N LEU A 260 -7.80 12.80 5.11
CA LEU A 260 -6.99 13.89 4.57
C LEU A 260 -7.25 14.08 3.07
N ASP A 261 -7.28 12.99 2.30
CA ASP A 261 -7.56 13.02 0.87
C ASP A 261 -8.93 13.65 0.59
N PHE A 262 -9.92 13.38 1.44
CA PHE A 262 -11.27 13.97 1.37
C PHE A 262 -11.30 15.46 1.73
N ILE A 263 -10.63 15.86 2.82
CA ILE A 263 -10.56 17.27 3.26
C ILE A 263 -9.97 18.16 2.16
N PHE A 264 -8.93 17.70 1.47
CA PHE A 264 -8.30 18.46 0.38
C PHE A 264 -9.12 18.52 -0.91
N VAL A 265 -10.15 17.69 -1.05
CA VAL A 265 -10.88 17.47 -2.31
C VAL A 265 -12.31 18.02 -2.29
N SER A 266 -12.90 18.25 -1.12
CA SER A 266 -14.36 18.37 -1.01
C SER A 266 -14.81 19.70 -0.40
N ALA A 267 -15.02 20.73 -1.24
CA ALA A 267 -15.68 21.96 -0.80
C ALA A 267 -17.21 21.93 -1.05
N ASP A 268 -17.70 21.24 -2.08
CA ASP A 268 -19.12 21.27 -2.47
C ASP A 268 -19.64 19.90 -2.95
N MET A 269 -19.98 19.00 -2.00
CA MET A 269 -20.55 17.70 -2.34
C MET A 269 -22.05 17.59 -2.01
N PRO A 270 -22.88 17.03 -2.92
CA PRO A 270 -24.29 16.77 -2.64
C PRO A 270 -24.46 15.77 -1.49
N GLN A 271 -25.49 15.98 -0.67
CA GLN A 271 -25.73 15.23 0.57
C GLN A 271 -25.76 13.70 0.37
N LYS A 272 -26.28 13.20 -0.77
CA LYS A 272 -26.31 11.76 -1.08
C LYS A 272 -24.91 11.15 -1.22
N LYS A 273 -23.94 11.88 -1.82
CA LYS A 273 -22.54 11.45 -1.89
C LYS A 273 -21.92 11.39 -0.50
N LEU A 274 -22.20 12.38 0.35
CA LEU A 274 -21.69 12.43 1.73
C LEU A 274 -22.17 11.23 2.57
N ILE A 275 -23.44 10.83 2.40
CA ILE A 275 -23.99 9.63 3.07
C ILE A 275 -23.23 8.38 2.63
N GLY A 276 -23.03 8.18 1.32
CA GLY A 276 -22.29 7.04 0.80
C GLY A 276 -20.87 6.95 1.36
N ILE A 277 -20.14 8.06 1.34
CA ILE A 277 -18.78 8.15 1.88
C ILE A 277 -18.75 7.85 3.39
N SER A 278 -19.72 8.36 4.15
CA SER A 278 -19.83 8.10 5.59
C SER A 278 -20.05 6.62 5.88
N ILE A 279 -20.92 5.95 5.12
CA ILE A 279 -21.16 4.50 5.23
C ILE A 279 -19.87 3.72 4.92
N THR A 280 -19.15 4.11 3.85
CA THR A 280 -17.87 3.48 3.49
C THR A 280 -16.83 3.61 4.60
N LEU A 281 -16.71 4.80 5.20
CA LEU A 281 -15.79 5.05 6.31
C LEU A 281 -16.14 4.25 7.56
N LEU A 282 -17.42 4.17 7.92
CA LEU A 282 -17.89 3.34 9.04
C LEU A 282 -17.63 1.85 8.78
N GLY A 283 -17.85 1.39 7.55
CA GLY A 283 -17.52 0.03 7.16
C GLY A 283 -16.02 -0.27 7.26
N LEU A 284 -15.17 0.66 6.82
CA LEU A 284 -13.71 0.51 6.95
C LEU A 284 -13.28 0.51 8.42
N ALA A 285 -13.90 1.32 9.27
CA ALA A 285 -13.68 1.30 10.72
C ALA A 285 -14.11 -0.04 11.35
N GLY A 286 -15.28 -0.55 10.99
CA GLY A 286 -15.76 -1.87 11.43
C GLY A 286 -14.85 -3.02 10.96
N TYR A 287 -14.38 -2.96 9.71
CA TYR A 287 -13.42 -3.92 9.17
C TYR A 287 -12.11 -3.89 9.95
N SER A 288 -11.62 -2.69 10.21
CA SER A 288 -10.43 -2.47 11.02
C SER A 288 -10.58 -3.08 12.41
N TYR A 289 -11.73 -2.85 13.07
CA TYR A 289 -12.04 -3.42 14.39
C TYR A 289 -12.08 -4.96 14.36
N SER A 290 -12.78 -5.56 13.39
CA SER A 290 -12.91 -7.04 13.31
C SER A 290 -11.57 -7.77 13.14
N LYS A 291 -10.60 -7.10 12.50
CA LYS A 291 -9.25 -7.61 12.24
C LYS A 291 -8.32 -7.47 13.44
N ILE A 292 -8.71 -6.70 14.46
CA ILE A 292 -7.96 -6.55 15.72
C ILE A 292 -8.24 -7.74 16.65
N GLU A 293 -9.42 -8.35 16.54
CA GLU A 293 -9.74 -9.51 17.37
C GLU A 293 -8.86 -10.73 17.01
N PRO A 294 -8.27 -11.42 18.00
CA PRO A 294 -7.46 -12.61 17.75
C PRO A 294 -8.27 -13.68 17.02
N PRO A 295 -7.68 -14.44 16.08
CA PRO A 295 -8.37 -15.55 15.43
C PRO A 295 -8.93 -16.50 16.49
N LEU A 296 -10.15 -17.01 16.27
CA LEU A 296 -10.74 -18.03 17.15
C LEU A 296 -9.72 -19.18 17.27
N PRO A 297 -9.53 -19.76 18.48
CA PRO A 297 -8.67 -20.92 18.63
C PRO A 297 -9.13 -21.97 17.63
N ARG A 298 -8.22 -22.42 16.75
CA ARG A 298 -8.50 -23.55 15.88
C ARG A 298 -8.92 -24.69 16.79
N SER A 299 -10.15 -25.18 16.65
CA SER A 299 -10.53 -26.41 17.31
C SER A 299 -9.59 -27.48 16.77
N HIS A 300 -8.61 -27.87 17.58
CA HIS A 300 -7.92 -29.13 17.39
C HIS A 300 -9.00 -30.19 17.57
N THR A 301 -9.65 -30.57 16.47
CA THR A 301 -10.38 -31.82 16.42
C THR A 301 -9.31 -32.88 16.63
N THR A 302 -9.20 -33.36 17.87
CA THR A 302 -8.37 -34.47 18.28
C THR A 302 -8.92 -35.72 17.60
N TRP A 303 -8.63 -35.88 16.31
CA TRP A 303 -8.67 -37.19 15.68
C TRP A 303 -7.56 -38.03 16.31
N ARG A 304 -7.92 -38.80 17.35
CA ARG A 304 -7.15 -39.98 17.77
C ARG A 304 -7.08 -40.93 16.57
N SER A 305 -6.09 -40.75 15.71
CA SER A 305 -5.66 -41.80 14.79
C SER A 305 -4.65 -42.66 15.54
N SER A 306 -5.11 -43.83 15.94
CA SER A 306 -4.25 -44.94 16.28
C SER A 306 -3.47 -45.37 15.04
N SER A 307 -2.24 -45.84 15.28
CA SER A 307 -1.37 -46.66 14.41
C SER A 307 -0.31 -45.98 13.53
N ARG A 308 0.93 -46.17 14.01
CA ARG A 308 2.20 -46.43 13.29
C ARG A 308 2.73 -45.36 12.33
N SER A 309 3.66 -44.57 12.88
CA SER A 309 4.57 -43.67 12.17
C SER A 309 5.57 -44.42 11.26
N SER A 310 5.68 -43.98 10.01
CA SER A 310 6.82 -44.29 9.14
C SER A 310 7.97 -43.31 9.42
N PRO A 311 9.25 -43.77 9.48
CA PRO A 311 10.42 -42.94 9.82
C PRO A 311 10.68 -41.73 8.91
N TYR A 312 10.01 -41.62 7.76
CA TYR A 312 10.17 -40.52 6.81
C TYR A 312 9.53 -39.20 7.27
N GLN A 313 8.45 -39.24 8.07
CA GLN A 313 7.77 -38.02 8.52
C GLN A 313 8.46 -37.34 9.72
N GLN A 314 9.31 -38.07 10.45
CA GLN A 314 9.97 -37.55 11.65
C GLN A 314 11.17 -36.64 11.33
N ARG A 315 11.78 -36.78 10.13
CA ARG A 315 12.88 -35.89 9.70
C ARG A 315 12.43 -34.47 9.33
N ARG A 316 11.23 -34.30 8.77
CA ARG A 316 10.70 -32.96 8.42
C ARG A 316 10.27 -32.14 9.65
N ALA A 317 9.90 -32.77 10.75
CA ALA A 317 9.48 -32.07 11.97
C ALA A 317 10.65 -31.48 12.77
N VAL A 318 11.87 -32.00 12.60
CA VAL A 318 13.06 -31.52 13.31
C VAL A 318 13.66 -30.28 12.63
N GLU A 319 13.57 -30.14 11.31
CA GLU A 319 14.12 -28.97 10.59
C GLU A 319 13.30 -27.67 10.77
N VAL A 320 12.03 -27.76 11.19
CA VAL A 320 11.15 -26.58 11.36
C VAL A 320 11.34 -25.88 12.70
N ASN A 321 12.04 -26.50 13.67
CA ASN A 321 12.18 -25.99 15.04
C ASN A 321 13.54 -25.33 15.36
N VAL A 322 14.39 -25.04 14.37
CA VAL A 322 15.75 -24.52 14.61
C VAL A 322 15.96 -23.05 14.18
N ILE A 323 14.94 -22.32 13.74
CA ILE A 323 15.10 -20.90 13.38
C ILE A 323 14.14 -20.02 14.18
N SER A 324 14.48 -19.84 15.45
CA SER A 324 13.93 -18.79 16.31
C SER A 324 15.03 -18.24 17.22
N VAL A 325 15.85 -17.34 16.67
CA VAL A 325 16.54 -16.24 17.37
C VAL A 325 16.58 -15.06 16.42
#